data_AF-A0A7J5A4W3-F1
#
_entry.id   AF-A0A7J5A4W3-F1
#
_cell.length_a   1.000
_cell.length_b   1.000
_cell.length_c   1.000
_cell.angle_alpha   90.00
_cell.angle_beta   90.00
_cell.angle_gamma   90.00
#
_symmetry.space_group_name_H-M   'P 1'
#
loop_
_entity.id
_entity.type
_entity.pdbx_description
1 polymer ?
#
loop_
_entity_poly.entity_id
_entity_poly.type
_entity_poly.pdbx_seq_one_letter_code
_entity_poly.pdbx_strand_id
1 'polypeptide(L)'
;MKNINALRRINRELKYNSIIDYIGIEIPIDISKNEQLITEEVKFLVEESLNIQIKSSENNNIKGTIAKYGLIDINFEIESKAISNSNNGIQFLKDNGWIDKESTSEFQDDSFLTDILSDLNENKIYLKIYAVSTNQKEKWFKNKSYLFKQFINGEELRPKPNDKIITFKIKDMCMTNYSGIWLGKYFYL
;
A
#
# COMPACT_ATOMS: atom_id res chain seq x y z
N MET A 1 -22.56 21.41 -6.26
CA MET A 1 -23.52 20.52 -5.55
C MET A 1 -23.10 19.04 -5.55
N LYS A 2 -22.66 18.45 -6.67
CA LYS A 2 -22.21 17.03 -6.72
C LYS A 2 -21.09 16.69 -5.71
N ASN A 3 -20.08 17.56 -5.57
CA ASN A 3 -18.92 17.31 -4.69
C ASN A 3 -19.29 17.28 -3.20
N ILE A 4 -20.28 18.07 -2.76
CA ILE A 4 -20.72 18.07 -1.36
C ILE A 4 -21.37 16.72 -0.99
N ASN A 5 -22.16 16.14 -1.90
CA ASN A 5 -22.77 14.83 -1.66
C ASN A 5 -21.72 13.71 -1.68
N ALA A 6 -20.73 13.79 -2.58
CA ALA A 6 -19.58 12.88 -2.59
C ALA A 6 -18.81 12.93 -1.27
N LEU A 7 -18.41 14.13 -0.82
CA LEU A 7 -17.66 14.32 0.42
C LEU A 7 -18.46 13.86 1.65
N ARG A 8 -19.77 14.13 1.71
CA ARG A 8 -20.64 13.62 2.79
C ARG A 8 -20.67 12.10 2.83
N ARG A 9 -20.78 11.47 1.66
CA ARG A 9 -20.77 10.01 1.54
C ARG A 9 -19.43 9.44 1.97
N ILE A 10 -18.34 9.98 1.46
CA ILE A 10 -16.98 9.60 1.85
C ILE A 10 -16.78 9.75 3.36
N ASN A 11 -17.20 10.88 3.95
CA ASN A 11 -17.10 11.08 5.39
C ASN A 11 -17.77 9.96 6.20
N ARG A 12 -18.94 9.51 5.71
CA ARG A 12 -19.78 8.51 6.37
C ARG A 12 -19.32 7.08 6.11
N GLU A 13 -18.72 6.79 4.95
CA GLU A 13 -18.54 5.41 4.48
C GLU A 13 -17.07 5.01 4.36
N LEU A 14 -16.14 5.95 4.24
CA LEU A 14 -14.71 5.63 4.22
C LEU A 14 -14.28 5.12 5.59
N LYS A 15 -13.76 3.89 5.58
CA LYS A 15 -13.21 3.19 6.73
C LYS A 15 -11.71 3.22 6.64
N TYR A 16 -11.06 3.53 7.75
CA TYR A 16 -9.62 3.43 7.90
C TYR A 16 -9.30 3.04 9.34
N ASN A 17 -8.56 1.96 9.51
CA ASN A 17 -8.06 1.51 10.80
C ASN A 17 -6.56 1.26 10.69
N SER A 18 -5.75 2.15 11.26
CA SER A 18 -4.30 1.97 11.32
C SER A 18 -3.97 0.83 12.27
N ILE A 19 -3.05 -0.03 11.87
CA ILE A 19 -2.58 -1.16 12.66
C ILE A 19 -1.14 -0.87 13.09
N ILE A 20 -1.01 -0.10 14.16
CA ILE A 20 0.28 0.43 14.63
C ILE A 20 1.20 -0.64 15.22
N ASP A 21 0.64 -1.73 15.75
CA ASP A 21 1.39 -2.75 16.49
C ASP A 21 2.43 -3.49 15.63
N TYR A 22 2.27 -3.44 14.30
CA TYR A 22 3.18 -4.10 13.35
C TYR A 22 4.18 -3.14 12.72
N ILE A 23 4.06 -1.84 13.01
CA ILE A 23 5.01 -0.85 12.52
C ILE A 23 6.38 -1.14 13.15
N GLY A 24 7.36 -1.29 12.27
CA GLY A 24 8.74 -1.55 12.65
C GLY A 24 9.15 -3.01 12.63
N ILE A 25 8.21 -3.95 12.42
CA ILE A 25 8.54 -5.36 12.16
C ILE A 25 9.37 -5.45 10.88
N GLU A 26 10.37 -6.33 10.93
CA GLU A 26 11.29 -6.60 9.83
C GLU A 26 10.94 -7.92 9.16
N ILE A 27 10.82 -7.88 7.84
CA ILE A 27 10.44 -9.00 6.97
C ILE A 27 11.62 -9.27 6.04
N PRO A 28 12.39 -10.36 6.26
CA PRO A 28 13.41 -10.79 5.32
C PRO A 28 12.73 -11.45 4.11
N ILE A 29 12.95 -10.88 2.93
CA ILE A 29 12.40 -11.41 1.67
C ILE A 29 13.51 -11.84 0.74
N ASP A 30 13.41 -13.05 0.22
CA ASP A 30 14.23 -13.50 -0.89
C ASP A 30 13.66 -12.99 -2.22
N ILE A 31 14.25 -11.92 -2.75
CA ILE A 31 13.80 -11.25 -3.96
C ILE A 31 14.15 -12.03 -5.24
N SER A 32 14.84 -13.18 -5.13
CA SER A 32 15.05 -14.11 -6.25
C SER A 32 13.86 -15.03 -6.51
N LYS A 33 12.98 -15.22 -5.51
CA LYS A 33 11.75 -16.02 -5.65
C LYS A 33 10.79 -15.39 -6.65
N ASN A 34 9.81 -16.15 -7.14
CA ASN A 34 8.75 -15.59 -7.98
C ASN A 34 7.84 -14.66 -7.14
N GLU A 35 7.10 -13.78 -7.81
CA GLU A 35 6.23 -12.78 -7.17
C GLU A 35 5.13 -13.40 -6.30
N GLN A 36 4.55 -14.51 -6.76
CA GLN A 36 3.52 -15.24 -6.03
C GLN A 36 4.04 -15.78 -4.70
N LEU A 37 5.23 -16.40 -4.68
CA LEU A 37 5.85 -16.93 -3.46
C LEU A 37 6.18 -15.82 -2.48
N ILE A 38 6.71 -14.68 -2.95
CA ILE A 38 6.96 -13.54 -2.07
C ILE A 38 5.64 -13.03 -1.46
N THR A 39 4.59 -12.95 -2.27
CA THR A 39 3.27 -12.49 -1.82
C THR A 39 2.66 -13.45 -0.79
N GLU A 40 2.75 -14.77 -1.03
CA GLU A 40 2.29 -15.80 -0.08
C GLU A 40 3.11 -15.80 1.22
N GLU A 41 4.42 -15.53 1.17
CA GLU A 41 5.25 -15.39 2.37
C GLU A 41 4.82 -14.19 3.22
N VAL A 42 4.58 -13.03 2.58
CA VAL A 42 4.07 -11.85 3.31
C VAL A 42 2.66 -12.11 3.82
N LYS A 43 1.80 -12.76 3.04
CA LYS A 43 0.45 -13.15 3.45
C LYS A 43 0.49 -14.01 4.71
N PHE A 44 1.26 -15.10 4.69
CA PHE A 44 1.36 -16.02 5.81
C PHE A 44 1.80 -15.32 7.10
N LEU A 45 2.85 -14.49 7.02
CA LEU A 45 3.34 -13.70 8.16
C LEU A 45 2.25 -12.81 8.76
N VAL A 46 1.41 -12.24 7.92
CA VAL A 46 0.35 -11.31 8.31
C VAL A 46 -0.86 -12.04 8.87
N GLU A 47 -1.27 -13.16 8.26
CA GLU A 47 -2.38 -13.98 8.74
C GLU A 47 -2.08 -14.55 10.13
N GLU A 48 -0.87 -15.08 10.35
CA GLU A 48 -0.41 -15.55 11.67
C GLU A 48 -0.38 -14.43 12.70
N SER A 49 0.10 -13.26 12.29
CA SER A 49 0.25 -12.09 13.14
C SER A 49 -1.09 -11.49 13.58
N LEU A 50 -1.97 -11.22 12.62
CA LEU A 50 -3.22 -10.51 12.82
C LEU A 50 -4.40 -11.43 13.17
N ASN A 51 -4.24 -12.74 13.01
CA ASN A 51 -5.32 -13.72 13.15
C ASN A 51 -6.52 -13.37 12.26
N ILE A 52 -6.25 -13.00 11.00
CA ILE A 52 -7.25 -12.72 9.97
C ILE A 52 -6.99 -13.58 8.73
N GLN A 53 -8.04 -13.88 7.97
CA GLN A 53 -7.93 -14.53 6.66
C GLN A 53 -7.98 -13.50 5.54
N ILE A 54 -7.01 -13.57 4.62
CA ILE A 54 -6.87 -12.62 3.53
C ILE A 54 -6.66 -13.31 2.17
N LYS A 55 -7.14 -12.70 1.10
CA LYS A 55 -6.88 -13.09 -0.29
C LYS A 55 -5.86 -12.16 -0.91
N SER A 56 -4.89 -12.73 -1.64
CA SER A 56 -4.06 -11.91 -2.51
C SER A 56 -4.92 -11.33 -3.63
N SER A 57 -4.74 -10.04 -3.90
CA SER A 57 -5.22 -9.47 -5.16
C SER A 57 -4.34 -9.98 -6.31
N GLU A 58 -4.92 -10.19 -7.49
CA GLU A 58 -4.21 -10.77 -8.64
C GLU A 58 -3.09 -9.86 -9.19
N ASN A 59 -3.00 -8.59 -8.77
CA ASN A 59 -2.15 -7.56 -9.36
C ASN A 59 -1.09 -6.96 -8.41
N ASN A 60 -0.65 -7.69 -7.40
CA ASN A 60 0.45 -7.23 -6.55
C ASN A 60 1.78 -7.27 -7.33
N ASN A 61 2.13 -6.20 -8.06
CA ASN A 61 3.42 -6.03 -8.77
C ASN A 61 4.57 -5.73 -7.77
N ILE A 62 4.76 -6.64 -6.82
CA ILE A 62 5.73 -6.54 -5.74
C ILE A 62 7.15 -6.54 -6.30
N LYS A 63 7.42 -7.30 -7.38
CA LYS A 63 8.76 -7.34 -7.98
C LYS A 63 9.13 -6.01 -8.62
N GLY A 64 8.20 -5.40 -9.35
CA GLY A 64 8.43 -4.10 -9.96
C GLY A 64 8.63 -3.00 -8.92
N THR A 65 7.83 -3.00 -7.85
CA THR A 65 7.96 -2.02 -6.76
C THR A 65 9.27 -2.17 -5.98
N ILE A 66 9.68 -3.41 -5.68
CA ILE A 66 10.99 -3.70 -5.07
C ILE A 66 12.12 -3.24 -6.00
N ALA A 67 12.11 -3.64 -7.28
CA ALA A 67 13.17 -3.30 -8.22
C ALA A 67 13.33 -1.78 -8.38
N LYS A 68 12.22 -1.05 -8.50
CA LYS A 68 12.19 0.40 -8.70
C LYS A 68 12.57 1.18 -7.44
N TYR A 69 11.96 0.84 -6.32
CA TYR A 69 11.89 1.73 -5.16
C TYR A 69 12.41 1.10 -3.86
N GLY A 70 12.75 -0.20 -3.87
CA GLY A 70 13.20 -0.90 -2.68
C GLY A 70 12.14 -0.91 -1.59
N LEU A 71 10.87 -1.03 -1.97
CA LEU A 71 9.71 -1.07 -1.07
C LEU A 71 8.76 -2.19 -1.46
N ILE A 72 7.93 -2.56 -0.50
CA ILE A 72 6.79 -3.47 -0.63
C ILE A 72 5.54 -2.61 -0.39
N ASP A 73 4.65 -2.59 -1.37
CA ASP A 73 3.29 -2.03 -1.27
C ASP A 73 2.33 -3.12 -1.74
N ILE A 74 1.72 -3.83 -0.78
CA ILE A 74 0.86 -4.98 -1.05
C ILE A 74 -0.55 -4.70 -0.54
N ASN A 75 -1.51 -5.18 -1.35
CA ASN A 75 -2.93 -5.13 -1.06
C ASN A 75 -3.48 -6.55 -0.96
N PHE A 76 -4.09 -6.84 0.18
CA PHE A 76 -4.86 -8.06 0.40
C PHE A 76 -6.33 -7.71 0.63
N GLU A 77 -7.25 -8.52 0.14
CA GLU A 77 -8.68 -8.42 0.47
C GLU A 77 -8.96 -9.26 1.73
N ILE A 78 -9.66 -8.70 2.71
CA ILE A 78 -10.01 -9.41 3.95
C ILE A 78 -11.27 -10.25 3.70
N GLU A 79 -11.20 -11.56 3.97
CA GLU A 79 -12.33 -12.48 3.75
C GLU A 79 -13.41 -12.38 4.84
N SER A 80 -13.01 -12.00 6.05
CA SER A 80 -13.91 -11.89 7.21
C SER A 80 -14.28 -10.43 7.49
N LYS A 81 -15.51 -10.21 8.01
CA LYS A 81 -15.97 -8.85 8.36
C LYS A 81 -15.12 -8.29 9.51
N ALA A 82 -14.10 -7.52 9.18
CA ALA A 82 -13.36 -6.74 10.16
C ALA A 82 -14.28 -5.70 10.83
N ILE A 83 -14.15 -5.57 12.15
CA ILE A 83 -14.83 -4.55 12.94
C ILE A 83 -14.14 -3.22 12.65
N SER A 84 -14.81 -2.29 11.95
CA SER A 84 -14.28 -0.93 11.76
C SER A 84 -14.76 -0.01 12.88
N ASN A 85 -13.85 0.73 13.51
CA ASN A 85 -14.21 1.85 14.36
C ASN A 85 -14.70 3.06 13.55
N SER A 86 -15.37 3.97 14.27
CA SER A 86 -16.18 5.11 13.81
C SER A 86 -15.74 5.82 12.52
N ASN A 87 -16.73 6.11 11.68
CA ASN A 87 -16.57 6.78 10.39
C ASN A 87 -16.18 8.26 10.55
N ASN A 88 -14.94 8.61 10.17
CA ASN A 88 -14.49 10.00 10.04
C ASN A 88 -13.65 10.18 8.77
N GLY A 89 -14.22 9.77 7.63
CA GLY A 89 -13.53 9.69 6.34
C GLY A 89 -12.81 10.97 5.93
N ILE A 90 -13.41 12.14 6.18
CA ILE A 90 -12.81 13.42 5.78
C ILE A 90 -11.58 13.75 6.62
N GLN A 91 -11.60 13.46 7.93
CA GLN A 91 -10.42 13.66 8.76
C GLN A 91 -9.28 12.76 8.27
N PHE A 92 -9.57 11.52 7.89
CA PHE A 92 -8.55 10.63 7.31
C PHE A 92 -7.99 11.17 6.00
N LEU A 93 -8.83 11.65 5.08
CA LEU A 93 -8.34 12.25 3.84
C LEU A 93 -7.41 13.44 4.12
N LYS A 94 -7.73 14.28 5.09
CA LYS A 94 -6.84 15.38 5.52
C LYS A 94 -5.53 14.87 6.11
N ASP A 95 -5.59 13.91 7.01
CA ASP A 95 -4.41 13.36 7.69
C ASP A 95 -3.47 12.62 6.73
N ASN A 96 -4.00 12.08 5.64
CA ASN A 96 -3.26 11.40 4.58
C ASN A 96 -2.98 12.30 3.36
N GLY A 97 -3.13 13.62 3.48
CA GLY A 97 -2.70 14.57 2.44
C GLY A 97 -3.57 14.63 1.18
N TRP A 98 -4.75 14.02 1.18
CA TRP A 98 -5.70 14.07 0.06
C TRP A 98 -6.48 15.38 -0.03
N ILE A 99 -6.71 16.01 1.12
CA ILE A 99 -7.43 17.28 1.21
C ILE A 99 -6.60 18.24 2.03
N ASP A 100 -6.30 19.38 1.45
CA ASP A 100 -5.51 20.43 2.09
C ASP A 100 -6.22 21.04 3.32
N LYS A 101 -5.42 21.54 4.27
CA LYS A 101 -5.94 22.39 5.36
C LYS A 101 -6.21 23.83 4.89
N GLU A 102 -5.58 24.29 3.80
CA GLU A 102 -5.58 25.70 3.36
C GLU A 102 -5.48 25.91 1.82
N SER A 103 -6.14 25.11 0.97
CA SER A 103 -5.86 25.20 -0.48
C SER A 103 -6.30 26.52 -1.14
N THR A 104 -5.30 27.28 -1.58
CA THR A 104 -5.39 28.26 -2.68
C THR A 104 -5.40 27.53 -4.02
N SER A 105 -6.61 27.24 -4.51
CA SER A 105 -7.06 27.40 -5.89
C SER A 105 -6.33 26.82 -7.12
N GLU A 106 -5.31 25.96 -7.07
CA GLU A 106 -4.64 25.53 -8.34
C GLU A 106 -4.68 24.06 -8.75
N PHE A 107 -5.19 23.12 -7.95
CA PHE A 107 -5.39 21.73 -8.41
C PHE A 107 -6.71 21.15 -7.88
N GLN A 108 -7.81 21.36 -8.61
CA GLN A 108 -9.09 20.67 -8.41
C GLN A 108 -9.25 19.56 -9.46
N ASP A 109 -8.33 18.58 -9.46
CA ASP A 109 -8.66 17.30 -10.10
C ASP A 109 -9.49 16.48 -9.10
N ASP A 110 -10.82 16.57 -9.21
CA ASP A 110 -11.77 15.81 -8.38
C ASP A 110 -11.86 14.33 -8.80
N SER A 111 -11.04 13.85 -9.75
CA SER A 111 -11.04 12.46 -10.23
C SER A 111 -10.89 11.45 -9.08
N PHE A 112 -10.06 11.76 -8.08
CA PHE A 112 -9.85 10.90 -6.91
C PHE A 112 -11.13 10.65 -6.09
N LEU A 113 -12.07 11.60 -6.05
CA LEU A 113 -13.35 11.41 -5.36
C LEU A 113 -14.17 10.32 -6.05
N THR A 114 -14.07 10.22 -7.38
CA THR A 114 -14.74 9.18 -8.16
C THR A 114 -14.15 7.81 -7.86
N ASP A 115 -12.82 7.72 -7.76
CA ASP A 115 -12.12 6.48 -7.42
C ASP A 115 -12.49 5.99 -6.01
N ILE A 116 -12.48 6.90 -5.02
CA ILE A 116 -12.91 6.56 -3.66
C ILE A 116 -14.35 6.05 -3.69
N LEU A 117 -15.26 6.76 -4.36
CA LEU A 117 -16.67 6.35 -4.44
C LEU A 117 -16.86 5.01 -5.16
N SER A 118 -16.02 4.68 -6.14
CA SER A 118 -16.03 3.39 -6.82
C SER A 118 -15.70 2.25 -5.84
N ASP A 119 -14.60 2.35 -5.11
CA ASP A 119 -14.19 1.32 -4.13
C ASP A 119 -15.22 1.18 -3.00
N LEU A 120 -15.81 2.29 -2.54
CA LEU A 120 -16.88 2.27 -1.55
C LEU A 120 -18.11 1.49 -2.01
N ASN A 121 -18.39 1.41 -3.32
CA ASN A 121 -19.49 0.59 -3.86
C ASN A 121 -19.16 -0.90 -3.90
N GLU A 122 -17.88 -1.29 -3.98
CA GLU A 122 -17.47 -2.70 -4.00
C GLU A 122 -17.65 -3.39 -2.64
N ASN A 123 -17.73 -2.60 -1.55
CA ASN A 123 -17.91 -3.08 -0.18
C ASN A 123 -16.84 -4.10 0.25
N LYS A 124 -15.64 -3.99 -0.31
CA LYS A 124 -14.46 -4.75 0.09
C LYS A 124 -13.72 -4.05 1.21
N ILE A 125 -12.99 -4.83 2.00
CA ILE A 125 -12.02 -4.31 2.96
C ILE A 125 -10.66 -4.82 2.53
N TYR A 126 -9.72 -3.91 2.41
CA TYR A 126 -8.35 -4.17 2.07
C TYR A 126 -7.49 -4.09 3.31
N LEU A 127 -6.58 -5.03 3.48
CA LEU A 127 -5.39 -4.85 4.26
C LEU A 127 -4.28 -4.30 3.36
N LYS A 128 -3.76 -3.14 3.74
CA LYS A 128 -2.69 -2.42 3.07
C LYS A 128 -1.40 -2.60 3.88
N ILE A 129 -0.30 -3.02 3.25
CA ILE A 129 1.04 -3.12 3.90
C ILE A 129 2.09 -2.31 3.13
N TYR A 130 2.74 -1.35 3.82
CA TYR A 130 3.80 -0.52 3.27
C TYR A 130 5.07 -0.78 4.07
N ALA A 131 6.05 -1.42 3.42
CA ALA A 131 7.35 -1.71 4.02
C ALA A 131 8.48 -1.20 3.12
N VAL A 132 9.56 -0.73 3.73
CA VAL A 132 10.70 -0.17 3.01
C VAL A 132 11.97 -0.91 3.38
N SER A 133 12.87 -1.10 2.42
CA SER A 133 14.16 -1.74 2.69
C SER A 133 14.91 -1.00 3.81
N THR A 134 15.44 -1.76 4.79
CA THR A 134 16.20 -1.20 5.93
C THR A 134 17.52 -0.58 5.47
N ASN A 135 18.07 -1.06 4.35
CA ASN A 135 19.38 -0.68 3.82
C ASN A 135 19.38 0.58 2.93
N GLN A 136 18.57 1.59 3.28
CA GLN A 136 18.57 2.98 2.78
C GLN A 136 17.93 3.23 1.40
N LYS A 137 16.74 3.86 1.39
CA LYS A 137 16.05 4.41 0.20
C LYS A 137 16.98 5.24 -0.70
N GLU A 138 17.79 6.13 -0.11
CA GLU A 138 18.68 7.04 -0.87
C GLU A 138 19.79 6.33 -1.63
N LYS A 139 20.12 5.08 -1.25
CA LYS A 139 21.13 4.28 -1.95
C LYS A 139 20.54 3.11 -2.72
N TRP A 140 19.22 2.86 -2.66
CA TRP A 140 18.62 1.72 -3.36
C TRP A 140 18.89 1.81 -4.85
N PHE A 141 18.44 2.89 -5.50
CA PHE A 141 18.62 3.06 -6.93
C PHE A 141 20.11 3.06 -7.31
N LYS A 142 20.96 3.73 -6.51
CA LYS A 142 22.41 3.77 -6.74
C LYS A 142 23.05 2.38 -6.70
N ASN A 143 22.72 1.57 -5.69
CA ASN A 143 23.35 0.28 -5.43
C ASN A 143 22.72 -0.87 -6.23
N LYS A 144 21.42 -0.75 -6.53
CA LYS A 144 20.57 -1.80 -7.10
C LYS A 144 19.98 -1.43 -8.46
N SER A 145 20.51 -0.39 -9.13
CA SER A 145 20.10 0.01 -10.48
C SER A 145 20.08 -1.13 -11.49
N TYR A 146 20.90 -2.18 -11.29
CA TYR A 146 20.87 -3.36 -12.14
C TYR A 146 19.52 -4.11 -12.08
N LEU A 147 18.85 -4.17 -10.92
CA LEU A 147 17.50 -4.76 -10.79
C LEU A 147 16.48 -3.91 -11.55
N PHE A 148 16.56 -2.59 -11.42
CA PHE A 148 15.69 -1.68 -12.16
C PHE A 148 15.88 -1.82 -13.68
N LYS A 149 17.14 -1.93 -14.15
CA LYS A 149 17.48 -2.16 -15.56
C LYS A 149 16.89 -3.47 -16.09
N GLN A 150 17.04 -4.56 -15.33
CA GLN A 150 16.41 -5.85 -15.67
C GLN A 150 14.89 -5.70 -15.80
N PHE A 151 14.25 -5.04 -14.83
CA PHE A 151 12.80 -4.82 -14.86
C PHE A 151 12.33 -4.03 -16.09
N ILE A 152 12.97 -2.89 -16.41
CA ILE A 152 12.55 -2.07 -17.57
C ILE A 152 12.80 -2.77 -18.91
N ASN A 153 13.76 -3.69 -18.97
CA ASN A 153 14.06 -4.50 -20.14
C ASN A 153 13.11 -5.71 -20.27
N GLY A 154 12.21 -5.94 -19.31
CA GLY A 154 11.37 -7.14 -19.26
C GLY A 154 12.14 -8.41 -18.94
N GLU A 155 13.35 -8.29 -18.39
CA GLU A 155 14.16 -9.43 -17.98
C GLU A 155 13.69 -9.99 -16.64
N GLU A 156 13.97 -11.27 -16.41
CA GLU A 156 13.82 -11.88 -15.10
C GLU A 156 14.78 -11.21 -14.09
N LEU A 157 14.25 -10.80 -12.93
CA LEU A 157 15.06 -10.20 -11.86
C LEU A 157 16.05 -11.23 -11.30
N ARG A 158 17.35 -10.96 -11.49
CA ARG A 158 18.44 -11.83 -11.02
C ARG A 158 19.30 -11.07 -10.03
N PRO A 159 18.97 -11.10 -8.73
CA PRO A 159 19.76 -10.45 -7.70
C PRO A 159 21.15 -11.11 -7.57
N LYS A 160 22.17 -10.30 -7.24
CA LYS A 160 23.49 -10.81 -6.87
C LYS A 160 23.39 -11.68 -5.61
N PRO A 161 24.32 -12.62 -5.36
CA PRO A 161 24.26 -13.50 -4.18
C PRO A 161 24.05 -12.76 -2.85
N ASN A 162 24.75 -11.64 -2.66
CA ASN A 162 24.66 -10.81 -1.44
C ASN A 162 23.37 -9.97 -1.35
N ASP A 163 22.61 -9.91 -2.43
CA ASP A 163 21.39 -9.09 -2.58
C ASP A 163 20.13 -9.94 -2.69
N LYS A 164 20.26 -11.27 -2.57
CA LYS A 164 19.13 -12.21 -2.65
C LYS A 164 18.13 -11.95 -1.54
N ILE A 165 18.61 -11.78 -0.32
CA ILE A 165 17.75 -11.53 0.84
C ILE A 165 17.82 -10.05 1.19
N ILE A 166 16.67 -9.39 1.19
CA ILE A 166 16.51 -7.99 1.56
C ILE A 166 15.55 -7.90 2.73
N THR A 167 15.96 -7.23 3.79
CA THR A 167 15.09 -6.95 4.93
C THR A 167 14.26 -5.70 4.68
N PHE A 168 12.95 -5.82 4.79
CA PHE A 168 12.00 -4.72 4.71
C PHE A 168 11.40 -4.44 6.07
N LYS A 169 11.32 -3.17 6.45
CA LYS A 169 10.70 -2.73 7.70
C LYS A 169 9.32 -2.17 7.42
N ILE A 170 8.28 -2.69 8.05
CA ILE A 170 6.92 -2.15 7.97
C ILE A 170 6.96 -0.70 8.48
N LYS A 171 6.49 0.22 7.66
CA LYS A 171 6.39 1.65 7.98
C LYS A 171 4.96 2.07 8.23
N ASP A 172 4.01 1.42 7.58
CA ASP A 172 2.59 1.66 7.77
C ASP A 172 1.79 0.42 7.38
N MET A 173 0.65 0.26 8.04
CA MET A 173 -0.26 -0.85 7.85
C MET A 173 -1.66 -0.39 8.25
N CYS A 174 -2.66 -0.69 7.43
CA CYS A 174 -4.03 -0.34 7.74
C CYS A 174 -5.06 -1.29 7.13
N MET A 175 -6.25 -1.31 7.71
CA MET A 175 -7.46 -1.81 7.06
C MET A 175 -8.26 -0.64 6.50
N THR A 176 -8.69 -0.72 5.25
CA THR A 176 -9.42 0.36 4.56
C THR A 176 -10.39 -0.21 3.55
N ASN A 177 -11.46 0.49 3.21
CA ASN A 177 -12.32 0.15 2.06
C ASN A 177 -12.03 1.02 0.83
N TYR A 178 -10.82 1.59 0.76
CA TYR A 178 -10.30 2.31 -0.40
C TYR A 178 -8.86 1.86 -0.66
N SER A 179 -8.63 1.20 -1.79
CA SER A 179 -7.35 0.59 -2.19
C SER A 179 -6.25 1.65 -2.44
N GLY A 180 -6.67 2.84 -2.90
CA GLY A 180 -5.79 3.95 -3.21
C GLY A 180 -5.34 4.78 -2.01
N ILE A 181 -5.70 4.44 -0.76
CA ILE A 181 -5.56 5.31 0.42
C ILE A 181 -4.19 5.99 0.59
N TRP A 182 -3.12 5.35 0.12
CA TRP A 182 -1.74 5.79 0.25
C TRP A 182 -1.20 6.68 -0.87
N LEU A 183 -1.93 6.86 -1.98
CA LEU A 183 -1.47 7.71 -3.08
C LEU A 183 -1.15 9.12 -2.57
N GLY A 184 -2.08 9.71 -1.81
CA GLY A 184 -1.90 11.01 -1.16
C GLY A 184 -0.87 11.04 -0.03
N LYS A 185 -0.34 9.90 0.46
CA LYS A 185 0.60 9.87 1.61
C LYS A 185 2.03 9.51 1.23
N TYR A 186 2.21 8.59 0.29
CA TYR A 186 3.52 8.01 -0.04
C TYR A 186 3.95 8.21 -1.50
N PHE A 187 3.02 8.58 -2.38
CA PHE A 187 3.24 8.60 -3.82
C PHE A 187 2.92 9.95 -4.47
N TYR A 188 2.90 11.03 -3.69
CA TYR A 188 2.59 12.39 -4.15
C TYR A 188 3.08 12.65 -5.58
N LEU A 189 2.11 12.92 -6.46
CA LEU A 189 2.28 13.58 -7.76
C LEU A 189 2.84 14.99 -7.53
#